data_AF-A0A2B4RF83-F1
#
_entry.id   AF-A0A2B4RF83-F1
#
_cell.length_a   1.000
_cell.length_b   1.000
_cell.length_c   1.000
_cell.angle_alpha   90.00
_cell.angle_beta   90.00
_cell.angle_gamma   90.00
#
_symmetry.space_group_name_H-M   'P 1'
#
loop_
_entity.id
_entity.type
_entity.pdbx_description
1 polymer ?
#
loop_
_entity_poly.entity_id
_entity_poly.type
_entity_poly.pdbx_seq_one_letter_code
_entity_poly.pdbx_strand_id
1 'polypeptide(L)'
;MALSLTVILAMLSFQFHFVFTDGYEKPVERNRWKRALSDDDIILGLKMYERKMAGLQRKIQQQLAIMKKQKRQIDLIKYYMKRKGDDYEKEDLKGNIVTDTEKGKQNLQLMSLDNLVREVDHQEERQRKLLEELKKENTVMGDIQQRVLNNRAVCRDTHTEWKDVGSGTIRELSRQYVKCNGDELLLRFYLQKKSAAAKKVRYNYRCCRLSLKDNWQRPNDM
;
A
#
# COMPACT_ATOMS: atom_id res chain seq x y z
N MET A 1 -1.67 -19.30 41.83
CA MET A 1 -2.46 -19.69 43.02
C MET A 1 -3.07 -21.05 42.74
N ALA A 2 -2.35 -22.11 43.12
CA ALA A 2 -2.71 -23.50 42.85
C ALA A 2 -3.44 -24.07 44.07
N LEU A 3 -4.78 -24.09 44.02
CA LEU A 3 -5.60 -24.82 44.98
C LEU A 3 -5.68 -26.29 44.54
N SER A 4 -4.67 -27.02 44.98
CA SER A 4 -4.70 -28.38 45.53
C SER A 4 -5.81 -29.34 45.07
N LEU A 5 -5.40 -30.32 44.25
CA LEU A 5 -6.13 -31.53 43.85
C LEU A 5 -6.62 -32.41 45.04
N THR A 6 -6.22 -32.09 46.26
CA THR A 6 -6.58 -32.85 47.47
C THR A 6 -8.01 -32.59 47.96
N VAL A 7 -8.61 -31.44 47.64
CA VAL A 7 -9.97 -31.11 48.11
C VAL A 7 -11.04 -31.86 47.32
N ILE A 8 -10.78 -32.19 46.05
CA ILE A 8 -11.74 -32.91 45.21
C ILE A 8 -11.77 -34.42 45.55
N LEU A 9 -10.64 -34.98 45.99
CA LEU A 9 -10.57 -36.35 46.50
C LEU A 9 -11.21 -36.52 47.89
N ALA A 10 -11.21 -35.48 48.73
CA ALA A 10 -11.83 -35.53 50.05
C ALA A 10 -13.38 -35.49 50.04
N MET A 11 -14.00 -34.99 48.97
CA MET A 11 -15.47 -34.98 48.83
C MET A 11 -16.05 -36.30 48.32
N LEU A 12 -15.23 -37.17 47.71
CA LEU A 12 -15.66 -38.49 47.23
C LEU A 12 -15.53 -39.61 48.29
N SER A 13 -14.86 -39.36 49.41
CA SER A 13 -14.58 -40.37 50.43
C SER A 13 -15.59 -40.45 51.59
N PHE A 14 -16.68 -39.68 51.58
CA PHE A 14 -17.54 -39.53 52.77
C PHE A 14 -18.94 -40.17 52.73
N GLN A 15 -19.30 -41.03 51.76
CA GLN A 15 -20.64 -41.67 51.77
C GLN A 15 -20.75 -43.17 51.44
N PHE A 16 -19.68 -43.96 51.55
CA PHE A 16 -19.81 -45.43 51.54
C PHE A 16 -19.37 -46.06 52.86
N HIS A 17 -20.22 -45.90 53.88
CA HIS A 17 -20.24 -46.78 55.05
C HIS A 17 -21.53 -47.60 55.06
N PHE A 18 -21.48 -48.72 54.36
CA PHE A 18 -22.21 -49.96 54.65
C PHE A 18 -21.14 -51.05 54.57
N VAL A 19 -20.40 -51.32 55.64
CA VAL A 19 -20.71 -52.32 56.67
C VAL A 19 -21.25 -53.61 56.04
N PHE A 20 -20.32 -54.44 55.53
CA PHE A 20 -20.47 -55.89 55.54
C PHE A 20 -19.38 -56.42 56.48
N THR A 21 -19.74 -56.58 57.74
CA THR A 21 -18.97 -57.37 58.70
C THR A 21 -19.49 -58.81 58.62
N ASP A 22 -18.80 -59.68 57.88
CA ASP A 22 -18.96 -61.13 58.02
C ASP A 22 -18.16 -61.58 59.25
N GLY A 23 -18.82 -61.46 60.40
CA GLY A 23 -18.38 -62.08 61.65
C GLY A 23 -18.93 -63.50 61.74
N TYR A 24 -18.05 -64.48 61.57
CA TYR A 24 -18.28 -65.88 61.94
C TYR A 24 -18.51 -65.97 63.46
N GLU A 25 -19.76 -66.10 63.90
CA GLU A 25 -20.11 -66.43 65.28
C GLU A 25 -20.90 -67.75 65.31
N LYS A 26 -20.36 -68.72 66.05
CA LYS A 26 -20.87 -70.09 66.20
C LYS A 26 -22.31 -70.09 66.76
N PRO A 27 -23.18 -71.01 66.34
CA PRO A 27 -24.51 -71.10 66.94
C PRO A 27 -24.40 -71.66 68.36
N VAL A 28 -24.80 -70.85 69.34
CA VAL A 28 -25.13 -71.30 70.69
C VAL A 28 -26.41 -72.13 70.61
N GLU A 29 -26.29 -73.43 70.85
CA GLU A 29 -27.43 -74.33 71.08
C GLU A 29 -28.23 -73.83 72.30
N ARG A 30 -29.31 -73.11 72.02
CA ARG A 30 -30.41 -72.97 72.96
C ARG A 30 -31.53 -73.88 72.49
N ASN A 31 -31.68 -74.99 73.22
CA ASN A 31 -32.84 -75.87 73.25
C ASN A 31 -34.12 -75.04 73.48
N ARG A 32 -34.66 -74.48 72.40
CA ARG A 32 -35.96 -73.85 72.37
C ARG A 32 -36.90 -74.88 71.79
N TRP A 33 -37.58 -75.58 72.70
CA TRP A 33 -38.76 -76.39 72.46
C TRP A 33 -39.41 -76.06 71.11
N LYS A 34 -39.33 -77.00 70.17
CA LYS A 34 -40.11 -76.97 68.93
C LYS A 34 -41.59 -77.05 69.34
N ARG A 35 -42.16 -75.92 69.71
CA ARG A 35 -43.61 -75.73 69.60
C ARG A 35 -43.88 -75.88 68.10
N ALA A 36 -44.76 -76.81 67.73
CA ALA A 36 -45.34 -76.78 66.40
C ALA A 36 -45.79 -75.33 66.17
N LEU A 37 -45.26 -74.68 65.12
CA LEU A 37 -45.72 -73.35 64.75
C LEU A 37 -47.22 -73.50 64.52
N SER A 38 -48.02 -72.81 65.32
CA SER A 38 -49.43 -72.65 65.02
C SER A 38 -49.52 -71.95 63.67
N ASP A 39 -50.48 -72.32 62.82
CA ASP A 39 -50.71 -71.66 61.53
C ASP A 39 -50.83 -70.13 61.71
N ASP A 40 -51.30 -69.68 62.87
CA ASP A 40 -51.37 -68.26 63.26
C ASP A 40 -50.00 -67.56 63.35
N ASP A 41 -48.94 -68.24 63.80
CA ASP A 41 -47.59 -67.69 63.89
C ASP A 41 -46.95 -67.54 62.49
N ILE A 42 -47.24 -68.48 61.59
CA ILE A 42 -46.83 -68.42 60.17
C ILE A 42 -47.53 -67.25 59.48
N ILE A 43 -48.84 -67.10 59.69
CA ILE A 43 -49.65 -66.01 59.15
C ILE A 43 -49.17 -64.65 59.69
N LEU A 44 -48.84 -64.56 60.98
CA LEU A 44 -48.30 -63.35 61.59
C LEU A 44 -46.93 -62.98 60.98
N GLY A 45 -46.05 -63.95 60.79
CA GLY A 45 -44.76 -63.77 60.12
C GLY A 45 -44.93 -63.22 58.71
N LEU A 46 -45.80 -63.82 57.91
CA LEU A 46 -46.13 -63.37 56.54
C LEU A 46 -46.65 -61.92 56.52
N LYS A 47 -47.56 -61.56 57.45
CA LYS A 47 -48.06 -60.18 57.57
C LYS A 47 -46.97 -59.18 57.96
N MET A 48 -46.00 -59.58 58.79
CA MET A 48 -44.85 -58.73 59.14
C MET A 48 -43.92 -58.52 57.93
N TYR A 49 -43.66 -59.58 57.16
CA TYR A 49 -42.88 -59.50 55.92
C TYR A 49 -43.55 -58.61 54.88
N GLU A 50 -44.86 -58.74 54.69
CA GLU A 50 -45.64 -57.90 53.78
C GLU A 50 -45.55 -56.41 54.16
N ARG A 51 -45.71 -56.08 55.45
CA ARG A 51 -45.52 -54.71 55.94
C ARG A 51 -44.10 -54.19 55.71
N LYS A 52 -43.09 -55.04 55.93
CA LYS A 52 -41.68 -54.66 55.73
C LYS A 52 -41.37 -54.42 54.25
N MET A 53 -41.89 -55.26 53.36
CA MET A 53 -41.76 -55.10 51.90
C MET A 53 -42.47 -53.85 51.40
N ALA A 54 -43.68 -53.56 51.88
CA ALA A 54 -44.37 -52.31 51.59
C ALA A 54 -43.56 -51.08 52.06
N GLY A 55 -42.91 -51.17 53.22
CA GLY A 55 -42.00 -50.15 53.73
C GLY A 55 -40.77 -49.94 52.83
N LEU A 56 -40.16 -51.02 52.35
CA LEU A 56 -39.02 -50.97 51.42
C LEU A 56 -39.43 -50.38 50.07
N GLN A 57 -40.58 -50.79 49.54
CA GLN A 57 -41.10 -50.28 48.27
C GLN A 57 -41.32 -48.77 48.31
N ARG A 58 -41.85 -48.23 49.43
CA ARG A 58 -41.99 -46.78 49.62
C ARG A 58 -40.63 -46.07 49.63
N LYS A 59 -39.63 -46.63 50.32
CA LYS A 59 -38.27 -46.06 50.34
C LYS A 59 -37.63 -46.06 48.94
N ILE A 60 -37.82 -47.12 48.16
CA ILE A 60 -37.34 -47.21 46.77
C ILE A 60 -38.03 -46.14 45.90
N GLN A 61 -39.34 -45.96 46.04
CA GLN A 61 -40.07 -44.93 45.29
C GLN A 61 -39.61 -43.51 45.67
N GLN A 62 -39.35 -43.26 46.96
CA GLN A 62 -38.80 -41.98 47.41
C GLN A 62 -37.41 -41.71 46.82
N GLN A 63 -36.52 -42.71 46.83
CA GLN A 63 -35.19 -42.66 46.23
C GLN A 63 -35.27 -42.36 44.72
N LEU A 64 -36.16 -43.04 43.98
CA LEU A 64 -36.38 -42.78 42.56
C LEU A 64 -36.84 -41.34 42.28
N ALA A 65 -37.71 -40.79 43.12
CA ALA A 65 -38.16 -39.41 42.98
C ALA A 65 -37.03 -38.40 43.19
N ILE A 66 -36.16 -38.64 44.18
CA ILE A 66 -34.98 -37.81 44.46
C ILE A 66 -33.99 -37.89 43.29
N MET A 67 -33.67 -39.09 42.80
CA MET A 67 -32.77 -39.27 41.66
C MET A 67 -33.31 -38.60 40.40
N LYS A 68 -34.62 -38.64 40.16
CA LYS A 68 -35.25 -37.95 39.03
C LYS A 68 -35.14 -36.43 39.15
N LYS A 69 -35.17 -35.88 40.38
CA LYS A 69 -34.97 -34.44 40.63
C LYS A 69 -33.51 -34.03 40.41
N GLN A 70 -32.57 -34.83 40.95
CA GLN A 70 -31.14 -34.59 40.77
C GLN A 70 -30.72 -34.65 39.30
N LYS A 71 -31.23 -35.62 38.52
CA LYS A 71 -30.98 -35.71 37.08
C LYS A 71 -31.38 -34.43 36.34
N ARG A 72 -32.56 -33.87 36.65
CA ARG A 72 -33.01 -32.59 36.04
C ARG A 72 -32.09 -31.42 36.40
N GLN A 73 -31.59 -31.37 37.64
CA GLN A 73 -30.65 -30.33 38.04
C GLN A 73 -29.32 -30.45 37.32
N ILE A 74 -28.80 -31.67 37.15
CA ILE A 74 -27.58 -31.94 36.40
C ILE A 74 -27.76 -31.54 34.93
N ASP A 75 -28.89 -31.88 34.30
CA ASP A 75 -29.19 -31.49 32.92
C ASP A 75 -29.27 -29.96 32.75
N LEU A 76 -29.87 -29.27 33.72
CA LEU A 76 -29.95 -27.81 33.75
C LEU A 76 -28.55 -27.18 33.89
N ILE A 77 -27.74 -27.66 34.83
CA ILE A 77 -26.37 -27.19 35.03
C ILE A 77 -25.53 -27.46 33.78
N LYS A 78 -25.68 -28.63 33.15
CA LYS A 78 -25.01 -28.97 31.88
C LYS A 78 -25.38 -28.01 30.75
N TYR A 79 -26.65 -27.64 30.64
CA TYR A 79 -27.12 -26.63 29.68
C TYR A 79 -26.47 -25.27 29.93
N TYR A 80 -26.43 -24.81 31.18
CA TYR A 80 -25.79 -23.54 31.53
C TYR A 80 -24.27 -23.56 31.36
N MET A 81 -23.61 -24.68 31.64
CA MET A 81 -22.18 -24.84 31.41
C MET A 81 -21.85 -24.87 29.92
N LYS A 82 -22.68 -25.48 29.06
CA LYS A 82 -22.48 -25.44 27.61
C LYS A 82 -22.62 -24.02 27.04
N ARG A 83 -23.56 -23.23 27.56
CA ARG A 83 -23.77 -21.83 27.14
C ARG A 83 -22.71 -20.87 27.66
N LYS A 84 -22.10 -21.14 28.82
CA LYS A 84 -20.97 -20.36 29.37
C LYS A 84 -19.60 -20.84 28.88
N GLY A 85 -19.51 -22.08 28.40
CA GLY A 85 -18.26 -22.76 28.06
C GLY A 85 -17.81 -22.54 26.63
N ASP A 86 -18.73 -22.55 25.66
CA ASP A 86 -18.34 -22.62 24.24
C ASP A 86 -18.89 -21.48 23.38
N ASP A 87 -17.94 -20.75 22.80
CA ASP A 87 -17.91 -20.22 21.45
C ASP A 87 -18.79 -19.03 21.05
N TYR A 88 -19.91 -18.71 21.72
CA TYR A 88 -20.76 -17.60 21.22
C TYR A 88 -20.07 -16.23 21.24
N GLU A 89 -19.44 -15.85 22.34
CA GLU A 89 -18.70 -14.57 22.40
C GLU A 89 -17.44 -14.61 21.52
N LYS A 90 -16.81 -15.78 21.40
CA LYS A 90 -15.57 -15.96 20.64
C LYS A 90 -15.81 -15.92 19.13
N GLU A 91 -16.90 -16.50 18.64
CA GLU A 91 -17.31 -16.45 17.24
C GLU A 91 -17.77 -15.06 16.85
N ASP A 92 -18.51 -14.37 17.72
CA ASP A 92 -18.94 -12.98 17.48
C ASP A 92 -17.72 -12.03 17.43
N LEU A 93 -16.81 -12.14 18.40
CA LEU A 93 -15.53 -11.41 18.39
C LEU A 93 -14.71 -11.74 17.14
N LYS A 94 -14.66 -13.01 16.71
CA LYS A 94 -13.93 -13.42 15.50
C LYS A 94 -14.57 -12.84 14.24
N GLY A 95 -15.91 -12.82 14.14
CA GLY A 95 -16.65 -12.20 13.05
C GLY A 95 -16.40 -10.69 12.96
N ASN A 96 -16.45 -10.00 14.10
CA ASN A 96 -16.16 -8.57 14.19
C ASN A 96 -14.70 -8.25 13.81
N ILE A 97 -13.73 -9.06 14.27
CA ILE A 97 -12.33 -8.89 13.87
C ILE A 97 -12.14 -9.08 12.37
N VAL A 98 -12.73 -10.12 11.76
CA VAL A 98 -12.59 -10.35 10.30
C VAL A 98 -13.18 -9.19 9.51
N THR A 99 -14.39 -8.75 9.85
CA THR A 99 -15.06 -7.65 9.16
C THR A 99 -14.33 -6.32 9.32
N ASP A 100 -13.80 -6.01 10.50
CA ASP A 100 -13.00 -4.81 10.71
C ASP A 100 -11.64 -4.87 10.01
N THR A 101 -11.05 -6.07 9.91
CA THR A 101 -9.80 -6.28 9.15
C THR A 101 -10.03 -6.11 7.65
N GLU A 102 -11.16 -6.56 7.12
CA GLU A 102 -11.55 -6.37 5.72
C GLU A 102 -11.87 -4.90 5.40
N LYS A 103 -12.63 -4.22 6.27
CA LYS A 103 -12.84 -2.77 6.15
C LYS A 103 -11.53 -2.00 6.22
N GLY A 104 -10.63 -2.38 7.13
CA GLY A 104 -9.29 -1.82 7.24
C GLY A 104 -8.46 -2.04 5.97
N LYS A 105 -8.49 -3.25 5.39
CA LYS A 105 -7.84 -3.54 4.10
C LYS A 105 -8.43 -2.72 2.96
N GLN A 106 -9.74 -2.62 2.84
CA GLN A 106 -10.39 -1.82 1.79
C GLN A 106 -10.06 -0.32 1.93
N ASN A 107 -10.08 0.20 3.16
CA ASN A 107 -9.71 1.58 3.47
C ASN A 107 -8.22 1.87 3.21
N LEU A 108 -7.33 0.90 3.46
CA LEU A 108 -5.90 1.03 3.21
C LEU A 108 -5.52 0.83 1.73
N GLN A 109 -6.26 0.02 0.98
CA GLN A 109 -5.85 -0.41 -0.35
C GLN A 109 -6.30 0.52 -1.50
N LEU A 110 -7.50 1.11 -1.52
CA LEU A 110 -8.15 1.22 -2.85
C LEU A 110 -8.57 2.60 -3.38
N MET A 111 -8.46 3.71 -2.65
CA MET A 111 -8.92 4.99 -3.24
C MET A 111 -7.90 6.13 -3.22
N SER A 112 -6.89 6.07 -2.35
CA SER A 112 -5.86 7.10 -2.32
C SER A 112 -4.64 6.74 -3.15
N LEU A 113 -4.22 5.47 -3.15
CA LEU A 113 -2.97 5.07 -3.80
C LEU A 113 -3.12 4.95 -5.32
N ASP A 114 -4.17 4.29 -5.81
CA ASP A 114 -4.40 4.14 -7.26
C ASP A 114 -4.64 5.49 -7.95
N ASN A 115 -5.38 6.40 -7.30
CA ASN A 115 -5.57 7.75 -7.81
C ASN A 115 -4.27 8.55 -7.80
N LEU A 116 -3.43 8.38 -6.77
CA LEU A 116 -2.13 9.04 -6.71
C LEU A 116 -1.17 8.51 -7.78
N VAL A 117 -1.13 7.19 -8.02
CA VAL A 117 -0.33 6.57 -9.09
C VAL A 117 -0.74 7.12 -10.45
N ARG A 118 -2.06 7.19 -10.74
CA ARG A 118 -2.56 7.75 -12.01
C ARG A 118 -2.22 9.22 -12.18
N GLU A 119 -2.27 10.02 -11.11
CA GLU A 119 -1.86 11.42 -11.19
C GLU A 119 -0.35 11.56 -11.40
N VAL A 120 0.46 10.74 -10.74
CA VAL A 120 1.93 10.73 -10.95
C VAL A 120 2.28 10.35 -12.38
N ASP A 121 1.67 9.30 -12.95
CA ASP A 121 1.86 8.93 -14.35
C ASP A 121 1.47 10.08 -15.29
N HIS A 122 0.34 10.75 -15.01
CA HIS A 122 -0.12 11.87 -15.81
C HIS A 122 0.80 13.11 -15.70
N GLN A 123 1.40 13.34 -14.53
CA GLN A 123 2.41 14.38 -14.34
C GLN A 123 3.70 14.05 -15.09
N GLU A 124 4.16 12.79 -15.05
CA GLU A 124 5.36 12.36 -15.76
C GLU A 124 5.21 12.49 -17.28
N GLU A 125 4.06 12.12 -17.83
CA GLU A 125 3.72 12.29 -19.26
C GLU A 125 3.79 13.77 -19.68
N ARG A 126 3.24 14.68 -18.87
CA ARG A 126 3.30 16.13 -19.12
C ARG A 126 4.73 16.65 -19.07
N GLN A 127 5.50 16.21 -18.08
CA GLN A 127 6.91 16.60 -17.96
C GLN A 127 7.73 16.12 -19.15
N ARG A 128 7.52 14.89 -19.64
CA ARG A 128 8.21 14.35 -20.82
C ARG A 128 7.88 15.15 -22.08
N LYS A 129 6.61 15.51 -22.31
CA LYS A 129 6.21 16.33 -23.45
C LYS A 129 6.86 17.71 -23.44
N LEU A 130 6.84 18.40 -22.29
CA LEU A 130 7.51 19.68 -22.13
C LEU A 130 9.02 19.58 -22.35
N LEU A 131 9.65 18.50 -21.88
CA LEU A 131 11.08 18.28 -22.06
C LEU A 131 11.44 18.08 -23.54
N GLU A 132 10.62 17.35 -24.29
CA GLU A 132 10.79 17.20 -25.74
C GLU A 132 10.56 18.51 -26.51
N GLU A 133 9.58 19.32 -26.10
CA GLU A 133 9.39 20.67 -26.66
C GLU A 133 10.59 21.58 -26.39
N LEU A 134 11.09 21.62 -25.15
CA LEU A 134 12.27 22.40 -24.77
C LEU A 134 13.52 21.94 -25.52
N LYS A 135 13.70 20.64 -25.75
CA LYS A 135 14.81 20.13 -26.58
C LYS A 135 14.73 20.69 -28.00
N LYS A 136 13.54 20.67 -28.62
CA LYS A 136 13.33 21.21 -29.97
C LYS A 136 13.59 22.72 -30.02
N GLU A 137 13.19 23.46 -29.00
CA GLU A 137 13.48 24.90 -28.94
C GLU A 137 14.97 25.19 -28.74
N ASN A 138 15.65 24.40 -27.91
CA ASN A 138 17.07 24.59 -27.64
C ASN A 138 17.94 24.30 -28.88
N THR A 139 17.57 23.32 -29.70
CA THR A 139 18.27 23.10 -30.99
C THR A 139 18.07 24.27 -31.95
N VAL A 140 16.85 24.80 -32.06
CA VAL A 140 16.56 26.01 -32.85
C VAL A 140 17.37 27.20 -32.33
N MET A 141 17.43 27.38 -31.01
CA MET A 141 18.19 28.46 -30.39
C MET A 141 19.70 28.30 -30.64
N GLY A 142 20.22 27.08 -30.56
CA GLY A 142 21.61 26.75 -30.89
C GLY A 142 21.95 27.08 -32.34
N ASP A 143 21.07 26.74 -33.27
CA ASP A 143 21.22 27.08 -34.70
C ASP A 143 21.23 28.60 -34.93
N ILE A 144 20.31 29.32 -34.28
CA ILE A 144 20.25 30.79 -34.35
C ILE A 144 21.53 31.39 -33.77
N GLN A 145 21.97 30.93 -32.61
CA GLN A 145 23.18 31.42 -31.95
C GLN A 145 24.41 31.16 -32.82
N GLN A 146 24.54 29.98 -33.42
CA GLN A 146 25.63 29.69 -34.36
C GLN A 146 25.59 30.60 -35.58
N ARG A 147 24.42 30.97 -36.09
CA ARG A 147 24.31 31.90 -37.23
C ARG A 147 24.73 33.30 -36.84
N VAL A 148 24.19 33.83 -35.74
CA VAL A 148 24.50 35.18 -35.27
C VAL A 148 26.00 35.31 -34.97
N LEU A 149 26.60 34.31 -34.32
CA LEU A 149 28.02 34.32 -33.97
C LEU A 149 28.94 34.03 -35.16
N ASN A 150 28.54 33.15 -36.09
CA ASN A 150 29.31 32.85 -37.30
C ASN A 150 28.96 33.77 -38.48
N ASN A 151 28.37 34.94 -38.23
CA ASN A 151 28.18 36.00 -39.22
C ASN A 151 29.55 36.50 -39.71
N ARG A 152 30.16 35.72 -40.61
CA ARG A 152 31.40 36.06 -41.29
C ARG A 152 31.05 37.07 -42.36
N ALA A 153 31.53 38.31 -42.19
CA ALA A 153 31.51 39.29 -43.25
C ALA A 153 32.49 38.83 -44.34
N VAL A 154 31.95 38.46 -45.51
CA VAL A 154 32.79 38.15 -46.68
C VAL A 154 33.14 39.48 -47.32
N CYS A 155 34.43 39.78 -47.35
CA CYS A 155 34.94 41.08 -47.77
C CYS A 155 35.76 40.98 -49.05
N ARG A 156 35.60 41.99 -49.90
CA ARG A 156 36.33 42.17 -51.13
C ARG A 156 37.00 43.54 -51.10
N ASP A 157 38.33 43.53 -51.16
CA ASP A 157 39.12 44.73 -51.34
C ASP A 157 39.24 45.03 -52.84
N THR A 158 38.82 46.22 -53.24
CA THR A 158 38.82 46.68 -54.63
C THR A 158 39.41 48.07 -54.73
N HIS A 159 39.71 48.49 -55.96
CA HIS A 159 40.24 49.82 -56.22
C HIS A 159 39.65 50.41 -57.50
N THR A 160 39.57 51.73 -57.55
CA THR A 160 39.31 52.44 -58.80
C THR A 160 40.57 52.50 -59.67
N GLU A 161 40.37 52.77 -60.95
CA GLU A 161 41.48 53.05 -61.86
C GLU A 161 42.20 54.35 -61.47
N TRP A 162 43.48 54.44 -61.85
CA TRP A 162 44.27 55.65 -61.65
C TRP A 162 43.75 56.79 -62.53
N LYS A 163 43.28 57.87 -61.91
CA LYS A 163 42.89 59.10 -62.61
C LYS A 163 43.79 60.26 -62.21
N ASP A 164 43.91 61.23 -63.11
CA ASP A 164 44.69 62.44 -62.85
C ASP A 164 43.98 63.31 -61.80
N VAL A 165 44.75 63.94 -60.91
CA VAL A 165 44.27 64.79 -59.80
C VAL A 165 43.47 66.00 -60.31
N GLY A 166 43.63 66.36 -61.59
CA GLY A 166 43.06 67.58 -62.17
C GLY A 166 43.72 68.85 -61.61
N SER A 167 43.27 70.01 -62.09
CA SER A 167 43.70 71.34 -61.60
C SER A 167 42.93 71.81 -60.36
N GLY A 168 41.97 71.02 -59.88
CA GLY A 168 41.15 71.32 -58.71
C GLY A 168 41.77 70.85 -57.39
N THR A 169 41.22 71.31 -56.27
CA THR A 169 41.61 70.79 -54.96
C THR A 169 41.14 69.33 -54.81
N ILE A 170 41.87 68.52 -54.03
CA ILE A 170 41.54 67.10 -53.74
C ILE A 170 40.13 66.91 -53.15
N ARG A 171 39.45 68.00 -52.76
CA ARG A 171 38.07 68.01 -52.25
C ARG A 171 37.03 67.62 -53.31
N GLU A 172 37.35 67.60 -54.59
CA GLU A 172 36.44 67.13 -55.66
C GLU A 172 36.42 65.60 -55.75
N LEU A 173 35.74 64.96 -54.80
CA LEU A 173 35.62 63.51 -54.70
C LEU A 173 34.72 62.88 -55.79
N SER A 174 33.99 63.70 -56.56
CA SER A 174 33.01 63.28 -57.57
C SER A 174 33.61 62.62 -58.82
N ARG A 175 34.93 62.69 -59.01
CA ARG A 175 35.60 62.23 -60.25
C ARG A 175 35.91 60.73 -60.28
N GLN A 176 35.75 60.04 -59.16
CA GLN A 176 35.91 58.59 -59.07
C GLN A 176 34.67 57.95 -58.48
N TYR A 177 34.18 56.90 -59.13
CA TYR A 177 32.97 56.21 -58.75
C TYR A 177 33.32 54.94 -57.99
N VAL A 178 32.98 54.91 -56.70
CA VAL A 178 33.13 53.71 -55.86
C VAL A 178 31.85 52.89 -56.01
N LYS A 179 32.00 51.65 -56.53
CA LYS A 179 30.85 50.75 -56.76
C LYS A 179 31.08 49.43 -56.03
N CYS A 180 30.21 49.13 -55.06
CA CYS A 180 30.03 47.80 -54.50
C CYS A 180 28.90 47.06 -55.24
N ASN A 181 28.81 45.74 -55.10
CA ASN A 181 27.70 44.97 -55.65
C ASN A 181 26.39 45.25 -54.87
N GLY A 182 25.23 44.89 -55.42
CA GLY A 182 23.93 45.18 -54.79
C GLY A 182 23.71 44.53 -53.42
N ASP A 183 24.44 43.45 -53.13
CA ASP A 183 24.43 42.69 -51.86
C ASP A 183 25.59 43.05 -50.92
N GLU A 184 26.37 44.09 -51.24
CA GLU A 184 27.57 44.49 -50.50
C GLU A 184 27.47 45.91 -49.92
N LEU A 185 28.00 46.09 -48.72
CA LEU A 185 28.11 47.37 -48.02
C LEU A 185 29.54 47.92 -48.10
N LEU A 186 29.65 49.23 -48.34
CA LEU A 186 30.93 49.95 -48.30
C LEU A 186 31.36 50.19 -46.84
N LEU A 187 32.47 49.60 -46.42
CA LEU A 187 32.95 49.70 -45.03
C LEU A 187 34.09 50.69 -44.85
N ARG A 188 35.04 50.70 -45.79
CA ARG A 188 36.21 51.58 -45.73
C ARG A 188 36.59 52.00 -47.13
N PHE A 189 36.97 53.26 -47.27
CA PHE A 189 37.65 53.74 -48.46
C PHE A 189 38.72 54.74 -48.08
N TYR A 190 39.82 54.76 -48.82
CA TYR A 190 40.88 55.74 -48.65
C TYR A 190 41.50 56.10 -50.00
N LEU A 191 41.99 57.33 -50.10
CA LEU A 191 42.63 57.84 -51.30
C LEU A 191 44.11 57.49 -51.30
N GLN A 192 44.58 56.85 -52.36
CA GLN A 192 46.00 56.58 -52.59
C GLN A 192 46.53 57.49 -53.71
N LYS A 193 47.65 58.16 -53.46
CA LYS A 193 48.41 58.94 -54.46
C LYS A 193 49.57 58.09 -54.97
N LYS A 194 49.80 58.06 -56.29
CA LYS A 194 50.83 57.20 -56.90
C LYS A 194 52.25 57.70 -56.59
N SER A 195 52.49 59.00 -56.73
CA SER A 195 53.74 59.72 -56.41
C SER A 195 53.52 61.22 -56.68
N ALA A 196 54.32 62.09 -56.05
CA ALA A 196 54.25 63.54 -56.25
C ALA A 196 54.47 63.95 -57.72
N ALA A 197 55.29 63.19 -58.47
CA ALA A 197 55.59 63.46 -59.87
C ALA A 197 54.46 63.06 -60.84
N ALA A 198 53.74 61.98 -60.54
CA ALA A 198 52.79 61.39 -61.49
C ALA A 198 51.38 62.00 -61.42
N LYS A 199 51.08 62.87 -60.43
CA LYS A 199 49.77 63.53 -60.21
C LYS A 199 48.54 62.61 -60.41
N LYS A 200 48.66 61.33 -60.04
CA LYS A 200 47.59 60.32 -60.15
C LYS A 200 47.08 59.87 -58.80
N VAL A 201 45.77 59.68 -58.72
CA VAL A 201 45.03 59.24 -57.54
C VAL A 201 44.10 58.07 -57.85
N ARG A 202 43.86 57.22 -56.86
CA ARG A 202 42.83 56.18 -56.86
C ARG A 202 42.20 56.03 -55.48
N TYR A 203 41.00 55.49 -55.41
CA TYR A 203 40.41 55.00 -54.17
C TYR A 203 40.68 53.52 -54.03
N ASN A 204 41.16 53.13 -52.86
CA ASN A 204 41.11 51.74 -52.42
C ASN A 204 39.93 51.64 -51.45
N TYR A 205 39.05 50.69 -51.70
CA TYR A 205 37.83 50.55 -50.92
C TYR A 205 37.48 49.08 -50.69
N ARG A 206 36.86 48.84 -49.55
CA ARG A 206 36.46 47.51 -49.08
C ARG A 206 34.95 47.42 -49.04
N CYS A 207 34.42 46.51 -49.84
CA CYS A 207 33.02 46.13 -49.83
C CYS A 207 32.89 44.81 -49.05
N CYS A 208 31.91 44.69 -48.16
CA CYS A 208 31.61 43.40 -47.54
C CYS A 208 30.14 43.08 -47.58
N ARG A 209 29.82 41.80 -47.72
CA ARG A 209 28.48 41.26 -47.54
C ARG A 209 28.40 40.48 -46.25
N LEU A 210 27.26 40.57 -45.57
CA LEU A 210 26.96 39.70 -44.45
C LEU A 210 26.50 38.36 -45.02
N SER A 211 27.28 37.31 -44.79
CA SER A 211 26.90 35.95 -45.19
C SER A 211 25.90 35.40 -44.17
N LEU A 212 24.69 35.96 -44.15
CA LEU A 212 23.56 35.26 -43.56
C LEU A 212 23.30 34.06 -44.47
N LYS A 213 23.19 32.84 -43.91
CA LYS A 213 22.77 31.68 -44.71
C LYS A 213 21.33 31.95 -45.17
N ASP A 214 21.17 32.47 -46.38
CA ASP A 214 19.93 33.06 -46.90
C ASP A 214 18.74 32.08 -47.08
N ASN A 215 18.94 30.78 -46.85
CA ASN A 215 17.89 29.76 -46.94
C ASN A 215 17.66 29.07 -45.59
N TRP A 216 17.33 29.81 -44.53
CA TRP A 216 16.88 29.16 -43.30
C TRP A 216 15.40 28.84 -43.35
N GLN A 217 15.10 27.56 -43.17
CA GLN A 217 13.77 27.09 -42.84
C GLN A 217 13.84 26.51 -41.43
N ARG A 218 12.79 26.75 -40.64
CA ARG A 218 12.69 26.17 -39.30
C ARG A 218 12.68 24.64 -39.45
N PRO A 219 13.47 23.87 -38.68
CA PRO A 219 13.53 22.41 -38.80
C PRO A 219 12.21 21.64 -38.56
N ASN A 220 11.07 22.33 -38.37
CA ASN A 220 9.76 21.73 -38.07
C ASN A 220 8.76 21.83 -39.24
N ASP A 221 9.15 22.36 -40.40
CA ASP A 221 8.26 22.49 -41.58
C ASP A 221 8.44 21.34 -42.61
N MET A 222 8.88 20.15 -42.17
CA MET A 222 8.88 18.90 -42.96
C MET A 222 8.00 17.83 -42.32
#